data_AF-A0A1M5GGE7-F1
#
_entry.id   AF-A0A1M5GGE7-F1
#
_cell.length_a   1.000
_cell.length_b   1.000
_cell.length_c   1.000
_cell.angle_alpha   90.00
_cell.angle_beta   90.00
_cell.angle_gamma   90.00
#
_symmetry.space_group_name_H-M   'P 1'
#
loop_
_entity.id
_entity.type
_entity.pdbx_description
1 polymer ?
#
loop_
_entity_poly.entity_id
_entity_poly.type
_entity_poly.pdbx_seq_one_letter_code
_entity_poly.pdbx_strand_id
1 'polypeptide(L)'
;MIKFLKNFWGAQDTLERKMFWSILVVVTVVAICSAIFTIYEGLNFSASLASLGCALLCFIIAFVAVRTSLYNQCYLVMCCALSCFLMPMLFLFCGGITSGMPLYCITSLALIAFAVRGRAKNISFIISLLIQAATIYMSWKNPDILYTTLDRDGAFLDILVTHILTSITLFAVGSFSLMAYVQEREKSEKLVARLDYLAVRDSLTGLYNRRYLLKFLDERVWKHRNDYFIAMFDLDNFKQVNTKYDHKFGDKVICAVSELIQKVSDEIAGECVARYGCEKFIYLISAGSEVEAYSKVESIRKAVRQIRLDEHPELQITISGGLLPCSAKSVADVNQLLFRVDELVVSAKKQGKNQIRNMVEN
;
A
#
# COMPACT_ATOMS: atom_id res chain seq x y z
N MET A 1 -4.02 -30.53 -6.27
CA MET A 1 -4.86 -29.71 -5.36
C MET A 1 -4.15 -28.42 -4.92
N ILE A 2 -2.95 -28.46 -4.34
CA ILE A 2 -2.21 -27.28 -3.82
C ILE A 2 -1.92 -26.21 -4.90
N LYS A 3 -1.48 -26.60 -6.10
CA LYS A 3 -1.20 -25.67 -7.21
C LYS A 3 -2.47 -24.96 -7.74
N PHE A 4 -3.59 -25.66 -7.77
CA PHE A 4 -4.89 -25.11 -8.18
C PHE A 4 -5.40 -24.09 -7.16
N LEU A 5 -5.32 -24.40 -5.86
CA LEU A 5 -5.67 -23.47 -4.79
C LEU A 5 -4.79 -22.22 -4.84
N LYS A 6 -3.48 -22.38 -5.01
CA LYS A 6 -2.55 -21.25 -5.11
C LYS A 6 -2.90 -20.33 -6.31
N ASN A 7 -3.24 -20.92 -7.45
CA ASN A 7 -3.65 -20.18 -8.63
C ASN A 7 -5.02 -19.48 -8.44
N PHE A 8 -5.99 -20.15 -7.80
CA PHE A 8 -7.30 -19.57 -7.52
C PHE A 8 -7.22 -18.37 -6.58
N TRP A 9 -6.45 -18.47 -5.49
CA TRP A 9 -6.23 -17.39 -4.54
C TRP A 9 -5.39 -16.25 -5.13
N GLY A 10 -4.43 -16.59 -6.00
CA GLY A 10 -3.65 -15.62 -6.77
C GLY A 10 -4.48 -14.83 -7.79
N ALA A 11 -5.57 -15.42 -8.30
CA ALA A 11 -6.47 -14.78 -9.26
C ALA A 11 -7.49 -13.82 -8.61
N GLN A 12 -7.51 -13.71 -7.27
CA GLN A 12 -8.35 -12.75 -6.55
C GLN A 12 -7.59 -11.42 -6.43
N ASP A 13 -7.98 -10.46 -7.25
CA ASP A 13 -7.38 -9.15 -7.41
C ASP A 13 -7.81 -8.16 -6.31
N THR A 14 -9.07 -8.21 -5.89
CA THR A 14 -9.62 -7.28 -4.87
C THR A 14 -9.70 -7.92 -3.47
N LEU A 15 -9.58 -7.08 -2.44
CA LEU A 15 -9.77 -7.48 -1.03
C LEU A 15 -11.16 -8.09 -0.81
N GLU A 16 -12.18 -7.49 -1.41
CA GLU A 16 -13.58 -7.92 -1.31
C GLU A 16 -13.78 -9.36 -1.78
N ARG A 17 -13.16 -9.72 -2.91
CA ARG A 17 -13.25 -11.04 -3.51
C ARG A 17 -12.53 -12.09 -2.67
N LYS A 18 -11.37 -11.74 -2.11
CA LYS A 18 -10.64 -12.59 -1.16
C LYS A 18 -11.46 -12.84 0.10
N MET A 19 -12.02 -11.79 0.70
CA MET A 19 -12.87 -11.91 1.88
C MET A 19 -14.09 -12.78 1.60
N PHE A 20 -14.79 -12.53 0.48
CA PHE A 20 -15.96 -13.32 0.07
C PHE A 20 -15.65 -14.82 0.01
N TRP A 21 -14.62 -15.21 -0.75
CA TRP A 21 -14.30 -16.64 -0.93
C TRP A 21 -13.80 -17.29 0.36
N SER A 22 -12.99 -16.59 1.16
CA SER A 22 -12.49 -17.13 2.43
C SER A 22 -13.63 -17.41 3.39
N ILE A 23 -14.55 -16.46 3.54
CA ILE A 23 -15.69 -16.61 4.44
C ILE A 23 -16.67 -17.65 3.91
N LEU A 24 -16.97 -17.63 2.60
CA LEU A 24 -17.88 -18.60 1.99
C LEU A 24 -17.40 -20.04 2.19
N VAL A 25 -16.10 -20.31 2.03
CA VAL A 25 -15.53 -21.64 2.27
C VAL A 25 -15.71 -22.06 3.73
N VAL A 26 -15.37 -21.19 4.68
CA VAL A 26 -15.52 -21.49 6.13
C VAL A 26 -16.98 -21.77 6.47
N VAL A 27 -17.90 -20.90 6.04
CA VAL A 27 -19.34 -21.04 6.31
C VAL A 27 -19.90 -22.31 5.65
N THR A 28 -19.47 -22.65 4.44
CA THR A 28 -19.91 -23.88 3.75
C THR A 28 -19.46 -25.13 4.50
N VAL A 29 -18.21 -25.19 4.94
CA VAL A 29 -17.68 -26.33 5.71
C VAL A 29 -18.47 -26.50 7.02
N VAL A 30 -18.70 -25.40 7.74
CA VAL A 30 -19.45 -25.41 9.01
C VAL A 30 -20.91 -25.81 8.78
N ALA A 31 -21.56 -25.32 7.72
CA ALA A 31 -22.92 -25.71 7.37
C ALA A 31 -23.05 -27.20 7.05
N ILE A 32 -22.07 -27.78 6.33
CA ILE A 32 -22.03 -29.22 6.04
C ILE A 32 -21.83 -30.02 7.32
N CYS A 33 -20.87 -29.64 8.17
CA CYS A 33 -20.63 -30.30 9.46
C CYS A 33 -21.86 -30.25 10.36
N SER A 34 -22.51 -29.09 10.46
CA SER A 34 -23.75 -28.92 11.21
C SER A 34 -24.88 -29.79 10.65
N ALA A 35 -25.06 -29.85 9.33
CA ALA A 35 -26.09 -30.70 8.72
C ALA A 35 -25.87 -32.20 8.98
N ILE A 36 -24.63 -32.69 8.89
CA ILE A 36 -24.28 -34.08 9.21
C ILE A 36 -24.61 -34.37 10.68
N PHE A 37 -24.25 -33.45 11.58
CA PHE A 37 -24.50 -33.59 13.00
C PHE A 37 -26.00 -33.61 13.33
N THR A 38 -26.79 -32.69 12.76
CA THR A 38 -28.26 -32.67 12.90
C THR A 38 -28.92 -33.97 12.44
N ILE A 39 -28.42 -34.57 11.34
CA ILE A 39 -28.91 -35.87 10.85
C ILE A 39 -28.55 -37.00 11.83
N TYR A 40 -27.34 -36.96 12.38
CA TYR A 40 -26.86 -37.96 13.34
C TYR A 40 -27.62 -37.93 14.67
N GLU A 41 -27.96 -36.74 15.17
CA GLU A 41 -28.78 -36.56 16.38
C GLU A 41 -30.23 -37.03 16.20
N GLY A 42 -30.70 -37.16 14.95
CA GLY A 42 -32.03 -37.69 14.65
C GLY A 42 -33.19 -36.77 15.08
N LEU A 43 -32.96 -35.45 15.20
CA LEU A 43 -33.91 -34.47 15.74
C LEU A 43 -35.29 -34.53 15.07
N ASN A 44 -35.39 -34.07 13.82
CA ASN A 44 -36.58 -34.19 12.99
C ASN A 44 -36.22 -33.96 11.50
N PHE A 45 -37.10 -34.39 10.61
CA PHE A 45 -36.88 -34.26 9.16
C PHE A 45 -36.74 -32.80 8.71
N SER A 46 -37.52 -31.89 9.30
CA SER A 46 -37.52 -30.46 8.95
C SER A 46 -36.20 -29.77 9.32
N ALA A 47 -35.61 -30.12 10.48
CA ALA A 47 -34.32 -29.63 10.95
C ALA A 47 -33.19 -30.07 10.02
N SER A 48 -33.17 -31.35 9.66
CA SER A 48 -32.19 -31.91 8.71
C SER A 48 -32.31 -31.27 7.32
N LEU A 49 -33.52 -31.01 6.85
CA LEU A 49 -33.74 -30.34 5.57
C LEU A 49 -33.29 -28.87 5.61
N ALA A 50 -33.61 -28.15 6.69
CA ALA A 50 -33.22 -26.75 6.87
C ALA A 50 -31.69 -26.59 7.00
N SER A 51 -31.00 -27.52 7.70
CA SER A 51 -29.55 -27.48 7.85
C SER A 51 -28.82 -27.80 6.54
N LEU A 52 -29.31 -28.77 5.75
CA LEU A 52 -28.85 -28.99 4.37
C LEU A 52 -29.10 -27.77 3.48
N GLY A 53 -30.21 -27.05 3.71
CA GLY A 53 -30.53 -25.79 3.06
C GLY A 53 -29.46 -24.70 3.24
N CYS A 54 -28.82 -24.63 4.41
CA CYS A 54 -27.70 -23.71 4.66
C CYS A 54 -26.49 -24.00 3.74
N ALA A 55 -26.13 -25.29 3.59
CA ALA A 55 -25.03 -25.68 2.70
C ALA A 55 -25.38 -25.41 1.23
N LEU A 56 -26.60 -25.76 0.81
CA LEU A 56 -27.10 -25.52 -0.54
C LEU A 56 -27.10 -24.02 -0.89
N LEU A 57 -27.55 -23.17 0.03
CA LEU A 57 -27.51 -21.73 -0.13
C LEU A 57 -26.09 -21.24 -0.43
N CYS A 58 -25.08 -21.74 0.29
CA CYS A 58 -23.69 -21.35 0.06
C CYS A 58 -23.22 -21.72 -1.36
N PHE A 59 -23.59 -22.90 -1.87
CA PHE A 59 -23.29 -23.31 -3.25
C PHE A 59 -24.01 -22.45 -4.30
N ILE A 60 -25.28 -22.11 -4.08
CA ILE A 60 -26.04 -21.22 -4.96
C ILE A 60 -25.38 -19.84 -5.00
N ILE A 61 -25.01 -19.30 -3.84
CA ILE A 61 -24.33 -18.00 -3.72
C ILE A 61 -22.96 -18.05 -4.42
N ALA A 62 -22.21 -19.14 -4.28
CA ALA A 62 -20.94 -19.33 -5.00
C ALA A 62 -21.16 -19.27 -6.52
N PHE A 63 -22.17 -20.00 -7.03
CA PHE A 63 -22.49 -20.05 -8.45
C PHE A 63 -22.92 -18.67 -8.99
N VAL A 64 -23.81 -17.97 -8.28
CA VAL A 64 -24.28 -16.63 -8.65
C VAL A 64 -23.12 -15.64 -8.62
N ALA A 65 -22.25 -15.70 -7.62
CA ALA A 65 -21.09 -14.81 -7.52
C ALA A 65 -20.11 -15.00 -8.69
N VAL A 66 -19.85 -16.25 -9.11
CA VAL A 66 -19.01 -16.54 -10.28
C VAL A 66 -19.63 -16.01 -11.58
N ARG A 67 -20.96 -16.11 -11.73
CA ARG A 67 -21.66 -15.68 -12.94
C ARG A 67 -21.84 -14.17 -13.05
N THR A 68 -22.14 -13.50 -11.94
CA THR A 68 -22.49 -12.07 -11.92
C THR A 68 -21.32 -11.17 -11.57
N SER A 69 -20.26 -11.72 -10.95
CA SER A 69 -19.15 -10.95 -10.36
C SER A 69 -19.58 -9.96 -9.27
N LEU A 70 -20.81 -10.08 -8.73
CA LEU A 70 -21.37 -9.20 -7.70
C LEU A 70 -21.09 -9.72 -6.27
N TYR A 71 -19.81 -9.98 -5.96
CA TYR A 71 -19.38 -10.67 -4.73
C TYR A 71 -19.91 -10.04 -3.44
N ASN A 72 -19.84 -8.71 -3.30
CA ASN A 72 -20.36 -8.01 -2.12
C ASN A 72 -21.87 -8.16 -1.93
N GLN A 73 -22.63 -8.20 -3.04
CA GLN A 73 -24.08 -8.34 -2.98
C GLN A 73 -24.44 -9.77 -2.63
N CYS A 74 -23.79 -10.73 -3.29
CA CYS A 74 -23.88 -12.15 -2.96
C CYS A 74 -23.55 -12.43 -1.48
N TYR A 75 -22.51 -11.78 -0.94
CA TYR A 75 -22.15 -11.89 0.48
C TYR A 75 -23.28 -11.42 1.39
N LEU A 76 -23.79 -10.21 1.15
CA LEU A 76 -24.83 -9.64 2.00
C LEU A 76 -26.13 -10.44 1.91
N VAL A 77 -26.49 -10.91 0.70
CA VAL A 77 -27.66 -11.78 0.48
C VAL A 77 -27.50 -13.09 1.24
N MET A 78 -26.33 -13.72 1.21
CA MET A 78 -26.04 -14.92 2.01
C MET A 78 -26.22 -14.66 3.50
N CYS A 79 -25.63 -13.59 4.03
CA CYS A 79 -25.75 -13.25 5.46
C CYS A 79 -27.20 -12.96 5.85
N CYS A 80 -27.97 -12.26 5.02
CA CYS A 80 -29.39 -12.00 5.27
C CYS A 80 -30.22 -13.30 5.20
N ALA A 81 -29.98 -14.14 4.20
CA ALA A 81 -30.68 -15.41 4.05
C ALA A 81 -30.42 -16.35 5.25
N LEU A 82 -29.16 -16.42 5.70
CA LEU A 82 -28.81 -17.16 6.91
C LEU A 82 -29.47 -16.56 8.15
N SER A 83 -29.26 -15.27 8.41
CA SER A 83 -29.66 -14.63 9.69
C SER A 83 -31.16 -14.34 9.83
N CYS A 84 -31.87 -14.03 8.73
CA CYS A 84 -33.29 -13.65 8.75
C CYS A 84 -34.24 -14.83 8.50
N PHE A 85 -33.78 -15.91 7.87
CA PHE A 85 -34.66 -17.02 7.49
C PHE A 85 -34.19 -18.35 8.05
N LEU A 86 -32.97 -18.79 7.71
CA LEU A 86 -32.50 -20.12 8.09
C LEU A 86 -32.24 -20.24 9.60
N MET A 87 -31.63 -19.25 10.23
CA MET A 87 -31.38 -19.27 11.67
C MET A 87 -32.68 -19.25 12.50
N PRO A 88 -33.67 -18.37 12.25
CA PRO A 88 -34.97 -18.45 12.90
C PRO A 88 -35.69 -19.78 12.69
N MET A 89 -35.67 -20.33 11.47
CA MET A 89 -36.31 -21.62 11.18
C MET A 89 -35.66 -22.76 11.95
N LEU A 90 -34.33 -22.85 11.93
CA LEU A 90 -33.57 -23.84 12.70
C LEU A 90 -33.73 -23.64 14.21
N PHE A 91 -33.89 -22.40 14.68
CA PHE A 91 -34.16 -22.13 16.09
C PHE A 91 -35.46 -22.82 16.54
N LEU A 92 -36.51 -22.76 15.72
CA LEU A 92 -37.79 -23.41 16.03
C LEU A 92 -37.73 -24.93 15.89
N PHE A 93 -36.91 -25.45 14.98
CA PHE A 93 -36.82 -26.89 14.70
C PHE A 93 -35.86 -27.65 15.61
N CYS A 94 -34.80 -27.03 16.10
CA CYS A 94 -33.73 -27.72 16.84
C CYS A 94 -33.83 -27.58 18.36
N GLY A 95 -34.90 -27.00 18.89
CA GLY A 95 -35.12 -26.87 20.34
C GLY A 95 -34.86 -25.48 20.93
N GLY A 96 -34.69 -24.46 20.09
CA GLY A 96 -34.70 -23.07 20.53
C GLY A 96 -33.63 -22.75 21.56
N ILE A 97 -34.04 -22.20 22.70
CA ILE A 97 -33.12 -21.69 23.73
C ILE A 97 -32.32 -22.79 24.43
N THR A 98 -32.80 -24.04 24.43
CA THR A 98 -32.13 -25.18 25.09
C THR A 98 -31.12 -25.88 24.16
N SER A 99 -31.05 -25.45 22.90
CA SER A 99 -30.11 -25.96 21.89
C SER A 99 -28.91 -25.01 21.71
N GLY A 100 -27.96 -25.39 20.85
CA GLY A 100 -26.87 -24.54 20.39
C GLY A 100 -27.31 -23.37 19.50
N MET A 101 -28.57 -23.32 19.06
CA MET A 101 -29.06 -22.31 18.11
C MET A 101 -28.81 -20.83 18.48
N PRO A 102 -28.85 -20.39 19.76
CA PRO A 102 -28.46 -19.04 20.13
C PRO A 102 -27.04 -18.66 19.66
N LEU A 103 -26.09 -19.60 19.70
CA LEU A 103 -24.71 -19.38 19.25
C LEU A 103 -24.63 -19.21 17.73
N TYR A 104 -25.40 -19.99 16.97
CA TYR A 104 -25.49 -19.82 15.52
C TYR A 104 -26.16 -18.48 15.14
N CYS A 105 -27.21 -18.07 15.86
CA CYS A 105 -27.83 -16.76 15.69
C CYS A 105 -26.81 -15.62 15.86
N ILE A 106 -26.07 -15.62 16.98
CA ILE A 106 -24.99 -14.64 17.24
C ILE A 106 -23.92 -14.69 16.15
N THR A 107 -23.49 -15.89 15.74
CA THR A 107 -22.46 -16.05 14.70
C THR A 107 -22.95 -15.50 13.37
N SER A 108 -24.20 -15.74 12.98
CA SER A 108 -24.78 -15.22 11.75
C SER A 108 -24.85 -13.68 11.72
N LEU A 109 -25.13 -13.05 12.88
CA LEU A 109 -25.09 -11.61 13.04
C LEU A 109 -23.65 -11.07 12.96
N ALA A 110 -22.70 -11.76 13.59
CA ALA A 110 -21.29 -11.39 13.56
C ALA A 110 -20.71 -11.44 12.13
N LEU A 111 -21.15 -12.40 11.30
CA LEU A 111 -20.75 -12.46 9.89
C LEU A 111 -21.15 -11.18 9.12
N ILE A 112 -22.30 -10.56 9.43
CA ILE A 112 -22.72 -9.30 8.79
C ILE A 112 -21.67 -8.19 9.03
N ALA A 113 -20.95 -8.20 10.15
CA ALA A 113 -19.94 -7.18 10.47
C ALA A 113 -18.81 -7.11 9.44
N PHE A 114 -18.48 -8.24 8.80
CA PHE A 114 -17.43 -8.36 7.78
C PHE A 114 -17.88 -7.93 6.37
N ALA A 115 -19.14 -7.52 6.19
CA ALA A 115 -19.60 -6.96 4.92
C ALA A 115 -19.00 -5.56 4.67
N VAL A 116 -18.58 -5.31 3.43
CA VAL A 116 -17.88 -4.05 3.06
C VAL A 116 -18.82 -2.83 2.95
N ARG A 117 -20.13 -3.03 2.72
CA ARG A 117 -21.07 -1.92 2.41
C ARG A 117 -21.64 -1.21 3.63
N GLY A 118 -21.29 0.07 3.82
CA GLY A 118 -21.62 0.89 5.00
C GLY A 118 -23.10 0.94 5.45
N ARG A 119 -24.05 1.40 4.62
CA ARG A 119 -25.46 1.55 5.06
C ARG A 119 -26.26 0.24 4.99
N ALA A 120 -26.13 -0.50 3.90
CA ALA A 120 -26.86 -1.75 3.69
C ALA A 120 -26.51 -2.80 4.76
N LYS A 121 -25.25 -2.87 5.19
CA LYS A 121 -24.82 -3.72 6.31
C LYS A 121 -25.56 -3.38 7.60
N ASN A 122 -25.59 -2.11 7.99
CA ASN A 122 -26.20 -1.68 9.24
C ASN A 122 -27.70 -1.94 9.24
N ILE A 123 -28.38 -1.67 8.11
CA ILE A 123 -29.80 -1.99 7.94
C ILE A 123 -30.03 -3.50 8.04
N SER A 124 -29.22 -4.31 7.36
CA SER A 124 -29.32 -5.77 7.40
C SER A 124 -29.12 -6.30 8.83
N PHE A 125 -28.11 -5.81 9.55
CA PHE A 125 -27.88 -6.18 10.95
C PHE A 125 -29.07 -5.87 11.85
N ILE A 126 -29.66 -4.67 11.74
CA ILE A 126 -30.83 -4.29 12.54
C ILE A 126 -32.02 -5.19 12.23
N ILE A 127 -32.31 -5.44 10.95
CA ILE A 127 -33.41 -6.31 10.53
C ILE A 127 -33.20 -7.74 11.05
N SER A 128 -32.01 -8.31 10.85
CA SER A 128 -31.65 -9.64 11.34
C SER A 128 -31.79 -9.74 12.86
N LEU A 129 -31.32 -8.74 13.59
CA LEU A 129 -31.43 -8.70 15.06
C LEU A 129 -32.88 -8.65 15.52
N LEU A 130 -33.72 -7.82 14.89
CA LEU A 130 -35.14 -7.72 15.21
C LEU A 130 -35.89 -9.02 14.94
N ILE A 131 -35.61 -9.69 13.82
CA ILE A 131 -36.22 -10.98 13.48
C ILE A 131 -35.82 -12.06 14.48
N GLN A 132 -34.53 -12.13 14.83
CA GLN A 132 -34.04 -13.11 15.82
C GLN A 132 -34.62 -12.84 17.21
N ALA A 133 -34.66 -11.57 17.64
CA ALA A 133 -35.28 -11.19 18.91
C ALA A 133 -36.79 -11.53 18.95
N ALA A 134 -37.51 -11.26 17.85
CA ALA A 134 -38.91 -11.64 17.72
C ALA A 134 -39.11 -13.16 17.77
N THR A 135 -38.23 -13.94 17.14
CA THR A 135 -38.28 -15.41 17.16
C THR A 135 -38.09 -15.95 18.57
N ILE A 136 -37.09 -15.44 19.29
CA ILE A 136 -36.84 -15.81 20.69
C ILE A 136 -38.05 -15.44 21.56
N TYR A 137 -38.56 -14.22 21.45
CA TYR A 137 -39.74 -13.79 22.21
C TYR A 137 -40.99 -14.63 21.93
N MET A 138 -41.24 -14.96 20.66
CA MET A 138 -42.37 -15.81 20.26
C MET A 138 -42.25 -17.23 20.80
N SER A 139 -41.04 -17.81 20.81
CA SER A 139 -40.78 -19.12 21.42
C SER A 139 -40.99 -19.14 22.92
N TRP A 140 -40.68 -18.04 23.61
CA TRP A 140 -40.91 -17.91 25.05
C TRP A 140 -42.40 -17.79 25.38
N LYS A 141 -43.13 -16.98 24.60
CA LYS A 141 -44.57 -16.77 24.79
C LYS A 141 -45.40 -18.00 24.45
N ASN A 142 -44.99 -18.76 23.42
CA ASN A 142 -45.70 -19.96 22.95
C ASN A 142 -44.72 -21.15 22.90
N PRO A 143 -44.48 -21.85 24.02
CA PRO A 143 -43.52 -22.97 24.06
C PRO A 143 -43.82 -24.08 23.05
N ASP A 144 -45.10 -24.31 22.73
CA ASP A 144 -45.56 -25.33 21.77
C ASP A 144 -45.15 -25.05 20.32
N ILE A 145 -44.61 -23.87 20.02
CA ILE A 145 -44.09 -23.53 18.69
C ILE A 145 -42.77 -24.25 18.37
N LEU A 146 -42.10 -24.80 19.40
CA LEU A 146 -40.87 -25.58 19.25
C LEU A 146 -41.23 -27.00 18.80
N TYR A 147 -40.63 -27.43 17.69
CA TYR A 147 -40.91 -28.75 17.11
C TYR A 147 -40.21 -29.90 17.84
N THR A 148 -39.09 -29.62 18.48
CA THR A 148 -38.28 -30.63 19.18
C THR A 148 -37.89 -30.09 20.54
N THR A 149 -38.04 -30.92 21.56
CA THR A 149 -37.51 -30.67 22.90
C THR A 149 -36.36 -31.63 23.12
N LEU A 150 -35.16 -31.09 23.33
CA LEU A 150 -33.97 -31.86 23.67
C LEU A 150 -34.00 -32.27 25.14
N ASP A 151 -33.56 -33.49 25.42
CA ASP A 151 -33.26 -33.91 26.79
C ASP A 151 -31.92 -33.31 27.25
N ARG A 152 -31.54 -33.55 28.50
CA ARG A 152 -30.36 -32.91 29.11
C ARG A 152 -29.06 -33.28 28.38
N ASP A 153 -28.92 -34.53 27.98
CA ASP A 153 -27.68 -35.03 27.37
C ASP A 153 -27.60 -34.61 25.90
N GLY A 154 -28.70 -34.63 25.16
CA GLY A 154 -28.78 -34.10 23.80
C GLY A 154 -28.52 -32.59 23.75
N ALA A 155 -29.13 -31.82 24.64
CA ALA A 155 -28.88 -30.38 24.77
C ALA A 155 -27.40 -30.07 25.06
N PHE A 156 -26.76 -30.86 25.95
CA PHE A 156 -25.35 -30.70 26.26
C PHE A 156 -24.47 -30.96 25.02
N LEU A 157 -24.73 -32.04 24.28
CA LEU A 157 -23.95 -32.40 23.10
C LEU A 157 -24.10 -31.35 21.99
N ASP A 158 -25.33 -30.91 21.70
CA ASP A 158 -25.61 -29.93 20.65
C ASP A 158 -24.97 -28.56 20.96
N ILE A 159 -25.07 -28.10 22.22
CA ILE A 159 -24.41 -26.87 22.66
C ILE A 159 -22.88 -27.00 22.54
N LEU A 160 -22.30 -28.13 22.95
CA LEU A 160 -20.85 -28.36 22.89
C LEU A 160 -20.33 -28.33 21.45
N VAL A 161 -20.98 -29.07 20.54
CA VAL A 161 -20.58 -29.13 19.13
C VAL A 161 -20.77 -27.77 18.46
N THR A 162 -21.90 -27.11 18.72
CA THR A 162 -22.17 -25.78 18.18
C THR A 162 -21.17 -24.74 18.69
N HIS A 163 -20.77 -24.81 19.96
CA HIS A 163 -19.76 -23.92 20.53
C HIS A 163 -18.41 -24.08 19.82
N ILE A 164 -17.99 -25.31 19.56
CA ILE A 164 -16.74 -25.61 18.83
C ILE A 164 -16.83 -25.05 17.41
N LEU A 165 -17.91 -25.34 16.69
CA LEU A 165 -18.09 -24.92 15.29
C LEU A 165 -18.14 -23.39 15.15
N THR A 166 -18.92 -22.71 16.00
CA THR A 166 -19.05 -21.25 15.98
C THR A 166 -17.74 -20.55 16.37
N SER A 167 -17.02 -21.08 17.36
CA SER A 167 -15.71 -20.54 17.76
C SER A 167 -14.66 -20.66 16.65
N ILE A 168 -14.58 -21.83 15.99
CA ILE A 168 -13.69 -22.03 14.83
C ILE A 168 -14.08 -21.08 13.69
N THR A 169 -15.38 -20.91 13.44
CA THR A 169 -15.89 -20.01 12.39
C THR A 169 -15.45 -18.57 12.63
N LEU A 170 -15.71 -18.02 13.83
CA LEU A 170 -15.36 -16.65 14.16
C LEU A 170 -13.86 -16.43 14.17
N PHE A 171 -13.09 -17.37 14.71
CA PHE A 171 -11.63 -17.29 14.70
C PHE A 171 -11.07 -17.32 13.28
N ALA A 172 -11.53 -18.24 12.43
CA ALA A 172 -11.06 -18.36 11.05
C ALA A 172 -11.43 -17.12 10.23
N VAL A 173 -12.69 -16.68 10.28
CA VAL A 173 -13.16 -15.48 9.57
C VAL A 173 -12.43 -14.23 10.04
N GLY A 174 -12.27 -14.05 11.36
CA GLY A 174 -11.53 -12.94 11.94
C GLY A 174 -10.05 -12.94 11.52
N SER A 175 -9.38 -14.08 11.61
CA SER A 175 -7.97 -14.24 11.24
C SER A 175 -7.73 -13.97 9.75
N PHE A 176 -8.56 -14.54 8.87
CA PHE A 176 -8.45 -14.29 7.42
C PHE A 176 -8.71 -12.83 7.08
N SER A 177 -9.72 -12.21 7.70
CA SER A 177 -10.05 -10.81 7.47
C SER A 177 -8.93 -9.87 7.92
N LEU A 178 -8.36 -10.12 9.11
CA LEU A 178 -7.25 -9.33 9.64
C LEU A 178 -5.99 -9.50 8.78
N MET A 179 -5.65 -10.73 8.39
CA MET A 179 -4.50 -10.99 7.52
C MET A 179 -4.66 -10.30 6.15
N ALA A 180 -5.86 -10.36 5.56
CA ALA A 180 -6.13 -9.69 4.30
C ALA A 180 -6.02 -8.16 4.41
N TYR A 181 -6.47 -7.59 5.53
CA TYR A 181 -6.31 -6.17 5.84
C TYR A 181 -4.84 -5.75 6.00
N VAL A 182 -4.05 -6.51 6.77
CA VAL A 182 -2.62 -6.22 6.97
C VAL A 182 -1.86 -6.26 5.64
N GLN A 183 -2.11 -7.25 4.80
CA GLN A 183 -1.48 -7.32 3.47
C GLN A 183 -1.82 -6.13 2.57
N GLU A 184 -3.07 -5.68 2.60
CA GLU A 184 -3.48 -4.52 1.79
C GLU A 184 -2.84 -3.23 2.30
N ARG A 185 -2.74 -3.09 3.63
CA ARG A 185 -2.05 -1.96 4.26
C ARG A 185 -0.57 -1.92 3.86
N GLU A 186 0.15 -3.03 3.95
CA GLU A 186 1.57 -3.08 3.55
C GLU A 186 1.78 -2.71 2.08
N LYS A 187 0.88 -3.15 1.18
CA LYS A 187 0.93 -2.76 -0.23
C LYS A 187 0.73 -1.26 -0.41
N SER A 188 -0.25 -0.68 0.30
CA SER A 188 -0.51 0.75 0.27
C SER A 188 0.70 1.53 0.77
N GLU A 189 1.30 1.13 1.88
CA GLU A 189 2.50 1.78 2.44
C GLU A 189 3.69 1.71 1.46
N LYS A 190 3.93 0.56 0.83
CA LYS A 190 4.95 0.42 -0.21
C LYS A 190 4.68 1.30 -1.43
N LEU A 191 3.42 1.42 -1.84
CA LEU A 191 3.04 2.27 -2.97
C LEU A 191 3.26 3.75 -2.65
N VAL A 192 2.86 4.20 -1.45
CA VAL A 192 3.11 5.56 -0.97
C VAL A 192 4.60 5.85 -0.91
N ALA A 193 5.41 4.98 -0.30
CA ALA A 193 6.86 5.15 -0.25
C ALA A 193 7.49 5.24 -1.65
N ARG A 194 6.99 4.45 -2.61
CA ARG A 194 7.44 4.51 -4.00
C ARG A 194 7.03 5.81 -4.68
N LEU A 195 5.82 6.30 -4.44
CA LEU A 195 5.36 7.59 -4.96
C LEU A 195 6.18 8.74 -4.39
N ASP A 196 6.48 8.71 -3.09
CA ASP A 196 7.33 9.72 -2.44
C ASP A 196 8.75 9.71 -3.04
N TYR A 197 9.34 8.53 -3.22
CA TYR A 197 10.65 8.39 -3.87
C TYR A 197 10.65 9.00 -5.29
N LEU A 198 9.64 8.69 -6.10
CA LEU A 198 9.51 9.22 -7.47
C LEU A 198 9.18 10.72 -7.48
N ALA A 199 8.50 11.23 -6.45
CA ALA A 199 8.15 12.64 -6.36
C ALA A 199 9.34 13.54 -6.04
N VAL A 200 10.39 13.00 -5.38
CA VAL A 200 11.58 13.76 -4.96
C VAL A 200 12.82 13.53 -5.81
N ARG A 201 12.86 12.47 -6.63
CA ARG A 201 14.01 12.15 -7.51
C ARG A 201 13.75 12.51 -8.97
N ASP A 202 14.82 12.72 -9.73
CA ASP A 202 14.81 12.87 -11.18
C ASP A 202 14.80 11.47 -11.84
N SER A 203 13.90 11.26 -12.80
CA SER A 203 13.65 9.93 -13.37
C SER A 203 14.80 9.37 -14.23
N LEU A 204 15.68 10.23 -14.74
CA LEU A 204 16.82 9.80 -15.56
C LEU A 204 18.04 9.48 -14.69
N THR A 205 18.36 10.36 -13.74
CA THR A 205 19.62 10.31 -13.00
C THR A 205 19.52 9.70 -11.62
N GLY A 206 18.31 9.60 -11.05
CA GLY A 206 18.12 9.18 -9.66
C GLY A 206 18.62 10.19 -8.61
N LEU A 207 19.15 11.34 -9.01
CA LEU A 207 19.45 12.47 -8.13
C LEU A 207 18.15 13.10 -7.60
N TYR A 208 18.24 13.96 -6.58
CA TYR A 208 17.07 14.76 -6.20
C TYR A 208 16.63 15.66 -7.37
N ASN A 209 15.33 15.90 -7.50
CA ASN A 209 14.82 16.81 -8.51
C ASN A 209 14.83 18.26 -8.02
N ARG A 210 14.64 19.20 -8.95
CA ARG A 210 14.57 20.63 -8.66
C ARG A 210 13.57 20.98 -7.56
N ARG A 211 12.41 20.30 -7.48
CA ARG A 211 11.39 20.58 -6.47
C ARG A 211 11.91 20.25 -5.07
N TYR A 212 12.54 19.09 -4.91
CA TYR A 212 13.13 18.70 -3.63
C TYR A 212 14.29 19.62 -3.24
N LEU A 213 15.14 20.01 -4.19
CA LEU A 213 16.22 20.95 -3.94
C LEU A 213 15.72 22.27 -3.32
N LEU A 214 14.68 22.87 -3.90
CA LEU A 214 14.13 24.13 -3.39
C LEU A 214 13.62 23.98 -1.96
N LYS A 215 12.89 22.88 -1.68
CA LYS A 215 12.44 22.56 -0.33
C LYS A 215 13.61 22.38 0.65
N PHE A 216 14.67 21.69 0.22
CA PHE A 216 15.87 21.48 1.03
C PHE A 216 16.58 22.80 1.36
N LEU A 217 16.68 23.69 0.36
CA LEU A 217 17.25 25.03 0.52
C LEU A 217 16.46 25.84 1.56
N ASP A 218 15.13 25.89 1.41
CA ASP A 218 14.27 26.67 2.31
C ASP A 218 14.25 26.11 3.74
N GLU A 219 14.14 24.79 3.90
CA GLU A 219 13.88 24.17 5.22
C GLU A 219 15.15 23.93 6.04
N ARG A 220 16.28 23.61 5.40
CA ARG A 220 17.55 23.27 6.06
C ARG A 220 18.61 24.33 5.87
N VAL A 221 18.95 24.64 4.62
CA VAL A 221 20.10 25.51 4.32
C VAL A 221 19.84 26.93 4.79
N TRP A 222 18.64 27.47 4.55
CA TRP A 222 18.34 28.87 4.89
C TRP A 222 18.43 29.16 6.40
N LYS A 223 18.17 28.14 7.24
CA LYS A 223 18.31 28.24 8.69
C LYS A 223 19.76 28.19 9.18
N HIS A 224 20.64 27.51 8.44
CA HIS A 224 22.04 27.26 8.81
C HIS A 224 23.01 27.75 7.72
N ARG A 225 22.66 28.85 7.03
CA ARG A 225 23.31 29.30 5.79
C ARG A 225 24.83 29.50 5.87
N ASN A 226 25.39 29.66 7.06
CA ASN A 226 26.82 29.86 7.28
C ASN A 226 27.64 28.58 7.08
N ASP A 227 27.01 27.41 7.19
CA ASP A 227 27.69 26.11 7.12
C ASP A 227 27.61 25.48 5.72
N TYR A 228 26.95 26.18 4.78
CA TYR A 228 26.62 25.63 3.46
C TYR A 228 27.20 26.45 2.31
N PHE A 229 27.63 25.74 1.28
CA PHE A 229 28.01 26.26 -0.02
C PHE A 229 27.12 25.65 -1.10
N ILE A 230 26.80 26.43 -2.14
CA ILE A 230 26.11 25.95 -3.33
C ILE A 230 27.08 25.90 -4.49
N ALA A 231 27.17 24.73 -5.12
CA ALA A 231 27.84 24.55 -6.40
C ALA A 231 26.81 24.26 -7.48
N MET A 232 26.88 24.95 -8.61
CA MET A 232 26.10 24.61 -9.80
C MET A 232 27.07 24.18 -10.89
N PHE A 233 26.76 23.06 -11.55
CA PHE A 233 27.52 22.50 -12.66
C PHE A 233 26.66 22.47 -13.91
N ASP A 234 27.31 22.64 -15.06
CA ASP A 234 26.70 22.53 -16.37
C ASP A 234 27.68 21.85 -17.34
N LEU A 235 27.19 20.84 -18.07
CA LEU A 235 27.99 20.11 -19.06
C LEU A 235 28.41 21.01 -20.21
N ASP A 236 29.71 20.98 -20.51
CA ASP A 236 30.26 21.75 -21.61
C ASP A 236 29.91 21.11 -22.95
N ASN A 237 29.46 21.92 -23.90
CA ASN A 237 29.13 21.47 -25.27
C ASN A 237 28.07 20.35 -25.35
N PHE A 238 27.22 20.17 -24.33
CA PHE A 238 26.25 19.05 -24.29
C PHE A 238 25.31 19.01 -25.51
N LYS A 239 24.90 20.17 -26.03
CA LYS A 239 24.13 20.23 -27.29
C LYS A 239 24.85 19.59 -28.47
N GLN A 240 26.18 19.72 -28.56
CA GLN A 240 26.99 19.10 -29.61
C GLN A 240 27.05 17.58 -29.43
N VAL A 241 27.10 17.10 -28.17
CA VAL A 241 27.02 15.67 -27.85
C VAL A 241 25.70 15.09 -28.37
N ASN A 242 24.56 15.70 -28.02
CA ASN A 242 23.25 15.26 -28.49
C ASN A 242 23.11 15.31 -30.02
N THR A 243 23.71 16.32 -30.66
CA THR A 243 23.66 16.45 -32.13
C THR A 243 24.49 15.38 -32.83
N LYS A 244 25.65 15.02 -32.26
CA LYS A 244 26.60 14.08 -32.87
C LYS A 244 26.26 12.60 -32.58
N TYR A 245 25.77 12.32 -31.38
CA TYR A 245 25.63 10.95 -30.86
C TYR A 245 24.20 10.57 -30.48
N ASP A 246 23.23 11.46 -30.72
CA ASP A 246 21.82 11.34 -30.30
C ASP A 246 21.53 11.59 -28.82
N HIS A 247 20.23 11.68 -28.50
CA HIS A 247 19.74 11.95 -27.15
C HIS A 247 19.94 10.78 -26.17
N LYS A 248 19.89 9.53 -26.64
CA LYS A 248 20.08 8.35 -25.78
C LYS A 248 21.51 8.28 -25.29
N PHE A 249 22.48 8.62 -26.14
CA PHE A 249 23.87 8.75 -25.70
C PHE A 249 24.06 9.95 -24.77
N GLY A 250 23.43 11.09 -25.06
CA GLY A 250 23.39 12.23 -24.14
C GLY A 250 22.89 11.87 -22.75
N ASP A 251 21.82 11.08 -22.66
CA ASP A 251 21.27 10.58 -21.40
C ASP A 251 22.30 9.75 -20.63
N LYS A 252 23.09 8.90 -21.30
CA LYS A 252 24.19 8.15 -20.66
C LYS A 252 25.27 9.06 -20.10
N VAL A 253 25.63 10.12 -20.82
CA VAL A 253 26.59 11.13 -20.35
C VAL A 253 26.07 11.79 -19.07
N ILE A 254 24.79 12.17 -19.03
CA ILE A 254 24.15 12.75 -17.85
C ILE A 254 24.19 11.76 -16.68
N CYS A 255 23.81 10.49 -16.91
CA CYS A 255 23.83 9.46 -15.88
C CYS A 255 25.24 9.25 -15.30
N ALA A 256 26.26 9.09 -16.14
CA ALA A 256 27.64 8.90 -15.68
C ALA A 256 28.15 10.08 -14.83
N VAL A 257 27.82 11.31 -15.22
CA VAL A 257 28.17 12.51 -14.46
C VAL A 257 27.40 12.57 -13.14
N SER A 258 26.10 12.25 -13.16
CA SER A 258 25.28 12.25 -11.95
C SER A 258 25.75 11.23 -10.91
N GLU A 259 26.09 10.02 -11.33
CA GLU A 259 26.63 8.97 -10.45
C GLU A 259 27.95 9.41 -9.81
N LEU A 260 28.80 10.09 -10.58
CA LEU A 260 30.07 10.61 -10.07
C LEU A 260 29.84 11.68 -9.00
N ILE A 261 28.96 12.67 -9.27
CA ILE A 261 28.67 13.73 -8.30
C ILE A 261 28.06 13.12 -7.03
N GLN A 262 27.14 12.17 -7.17
CA GLN A 262 26.50 11.49 -6.04
C GLN A 262 27.51 10.71 -5.18
N LYS A 263 28.51 10.06 -5.78
CA LYS A 263 29.57 9.33 -5.05
C LYS A 263 30.45 10.24 -4.20
N VAL A 264 30.57 11.52 -4.57
CA VAL A 264 31.36 12.52 -3.83
C VAL A 264 30.54 13.17 -2.71
N SER A 265 29.21 13.11 -2.78
CA SER A 265 28.33 13.70 -1.77
C SER A 265 28.10 12.81 -0.55
N ASP A 266 27.96 13.46 0.61
CA ASP A 266 27.64 12.83 1.88
C ASP A 266 26.26 13.31 2.38
N GLU A 267 25.22 12.53 2.07
CA GLU A 267 23.86 12.81 2.54
C GLU A 267 23.74 12.80 4.09
N ILE A 268 24.63 12.08 4.80
CA ILE A 268 24.64 12.01 6.28
C ILE A 268 25.15 13.34 6.88
N ALA A 269 26.15 13.95 6.24
CA ALA A 269 26.66 15.27 6.59
C ALA A 269 25.68 16.42 6.26
N GLY A 270 24.49 16.11 5.74
CA GLY A 270 23.48 17.08 5.36
C GLY A 270 23.69 17.66 3.96
N GLU A 271 24.47 17.01 3.11
CA GLU A 271 24.68 17.45 1.73
C GLU A 271 23.54 16.99 0.81
N CYS A 272 23.39 17.65 -0.35
CA CYS A 272 22.31 17.33 -1.30
C CYS A 272 22.76 17.55 -2.73
N VAL A 273 22.58 16.54 -3.58
CA VAL A 273 22.83 16.63 -5.03
C VAL A 273 21.51 16.52 -5.78
N ALA A 274 21.24 17.50 -6.63
CA ALA A 274 20.03 17.56 -7.42
C ALA A 274 20.30 17.84 -8.90
N ARG A 275 19.47 17.28 -9.77
CA ARG A 275 19.39 17.71 -11.17
C ARG A 275 18.48 18.93 -11.25
N TYR A 276 19.05 20.07 -11.61
CA TYR A 276 18.35 21.36 -11.65
C TYR A 276 17.66 21.63 -12.99
N GLY A 277 18.27 21.18 -14.08
CA GLY A 277 17.77 21.33 -15.44
C GLY A 277 18.25 20.18 -16.35
N CYS A 278 18.10 20.32 -17.66
CA CYS A 278 18.46 19.27 -18.62
C CYS A 278 19.87 18.74 -18.41
N GLU A 279 20.89 19.60 -18.43
CA GLU A 279 22.31 19.25 -18.26
C GLU A 279 22.95 19.89 -17.01
N LYS A 280 22.13 20.50 -16.15
CA LYS A 280 22.57 21.25 -14.98
C LYS A 280 22.35 20.47 -13.69
N PHE A 281 23.38 20.45 -12.85
CA PHE A 281 23.37 19.81 -11.54
C PHE A 281 23.66 20.86 -10.47
N ILE A 282 23.07 20.69 -9.29
CA ILE A 282 23.38 21.49 -8.10
C ILE A 282 23.84 20.54 -7.01
N TYR A 283 24.89 20.97 -6.32
CA TYR A 283 25.42 20.29 -5.16
C TYR A 283 25.47 21.29 -3.99
N LEU A 284 24.70 20.99 -2.94
CA LEU A 284 24.73 21.68 -1.67
C LEU A 284 25.70 20.97 -0.75
N ILE A 285 26.72 21.70 -0.32
CA ILE A 285 27.89 21.19 0.38
C ILE A 285 27.88 21.73 1.78
N SER A 286 28.02 20.84 2.76
CA SER A 286 28.27 21.18 4.15
C SER A 286 29.79 21.20 4.34
N ALA A 287 30.34 22.38 4.63
CA ALA A 287 31.79 22.57 4.73
C ALA A 287 32.13 23.71 5.69
N GLY A 288 33.24 23.57 6.42
CA GLY A 288 33.69 24.58 7.38
C GLY A 288 34.40 25.77 6.74
N SER A 289 34.77 25.67 5.46
CA SER A 289 35.46 26.75 4.73
C SER A 289 35.22 26.67 3.23
N GLU A 290 35.40 27.81 2.54
CA GLU A 290 35.32 27.87 1.08
C GLU A 290 36.39 27.02 0.40
N VAL A 291 37.59 26.93 1.00
CA VAL A 291 38.69 26.11 0.49
C VAL A 291 38.30 24.63 0.45
N GLU A 292 37.64 24.15 1.51
CA GLU A 292 37.13 22.78 1.59
C GLU A 292 36.04 22.53 0.55
N ALA A 293 35.05 23.43 0.45
CA ALA A 293 33.99 23.34 -0.54
C ALA A 293 34.55 23.36 -1.98
N TYR A 294 35.48 24.26 -2.27
CA TYR A 294 36.14 24.37 -3.58
C TYR A 294 36.92 23.10 -3.92
N SER A 295 37.64 22.52 -2.94
CA SER A 295 38.36 21.26 -3.14
C SER A 295 37.41 20.13 -3.57
N LYS A 296 36.25 19.98 -2.90
CA LYS A 296 35.22 19.00 -3.29
C LYS A 296 34.74 19.23 -4.73
N VAL A 297 34.36 20.46 -5.08
CA VAL A 297 33.84 20.82 -6.41
C VAL A 297 34.89 20.65 -7.51
N GLU A 298 36.14 21.02 -7.24
CA GLU A 298 37.24 20.86 -8.18
C GLU A 298 37.62 19.40 -8.38
N SER A 299 37.50 18.56 -7.34
CA SER A 299 37.67 17.11 -7.47
C SER A 299 36.63 16.49 -8.41
N ILE A 300 35.37 16.92 -8.31
CA ILE A 300 34.28 16.50 -9.21
C ILE A 300 34.61 16.89 -10.65
N ARG A 301 34.99 18.15 -10.90
CA ARG A 301 35.37 18.62 -12.25
C ARG A 301 36.50 17.79 -12.85
N LYS A 302 37.56 17.55 -12.09
CA LYS A 302 38.70 16.72 -12.52
C LYS A 302 38.25 15.29 -12.83
N ALA A 303 37.41 14.70 -11.98
CA ALA A 303 36.93 13.35 -12.15
C ALA A 303 35.96 13.20 -13.34
N VAL A 304 35.10 14.19 -13.60
CA VAL A 304 34.25 14.21 -14.81
C VAL A 304 35.10 14.14 -16.08
N ARG A 305 36.21 14.88 -16.13
CA ARG A 305 37.15 14.83 -17.27
C ARG A 305 37.76 13.45 -17.50
N GLN A 306 37.81 12.61 -16.47
CA GLN A 306 38.33 11.26 -16.57
C GLN A 306 37.26 10.22 -16.91
N ILE A 307 35.97 10.59 -17.00
CA ILE A 307 34.93 9.69 -17.46
C ILE A 307 35.26 9.24 -18.89
N ARG A 308 35.22 7.92 -19.10
CA ARG A 308 35.32 7.27 -20.41
C ARG A 308 34.08 6.41 -20.58
N LEU A 309 33.37 6.60 -21.68
CA LEU A 309 32.21 5.78 -22.03
C LEU A 309 32.64 4.79 -23.11
N ASP A 310 32.36 3.51 -22.92
CA ASP A 310 32.88 2.42 -23.76
C ASP A 310 32.54 2.58 -25.26
N GLU A 311 31.40 3.21 -25.55
CA GLU A 311 30.90 3.46 -26.91
C GLU A 311 31.74 4.50 -27.67
N HIS A 312 32.26 5.50 -26.95
CA HIS A 312 33.04 6.62 -27.49
C HIS A 312 34.16 7.01 -26.50
N PRO A 313 35.20 6.18 -26.35
CA PRO A 313 36.26 6.38 -25.36
C PRO A 313 37.10 7.63 -25.64
N GLU A 314 37.09 8.14 -26.87
CA GLU A 314 37.78 9.36 -27.28
C GLU A 314 37.04 10.65 -26.85
N LEU A 315 35.76 10.56 -26.52
CA LEU A 315 34.96 11.73 -26.13
C LEU A 315 35.39 12.24 -24.74
N GLN A 316 35.92 13.46 -24.70
CA GLN A 316 36.18 14.15 -23.44
C GLN A 316 34.94 14.91 -22.97
N ILE A 317 34.39 14.48 -21.85
CA ILE A 317 33.30 15.17 -21.15
C ILE A 317 33.93 16.14 -20.16
N THR A 318 33.50 17.40 -20.16
CA THR A 318 33.91 18.39 -19.14
C THR A 318 32.69 19.13 -18.61
N ILE A 319 32.85 19.70 -17.40
CA ILE A 319 31.84 20.54 -16.76
C ILE A 319 32.45 21.88 -16.40
N SER A 320 31.65 22.93 -16.51
CA SER A 320 31.93 24.25 -15.93
C SER A 320 31.03 24.45 -14.72
N GLY A 321 31.55 25.10 -13.68
CA GLY A 321 30.79 25.29 -12.44
C GLY A 321 30.97 26.65 -11.79
N GLY A 322 29.97 27.01 -11.00
CA GLY A 322 29.98 28.15 -10.08
C GLY A 322 29.91 27.65 -8.64
N LEU A 323 30.65 28.28 -7.73
CA LEU A 323 30.62 28.01 -6.28
C LEU A 323 30.35 29.32 -5.52
N LEU A 324 29.42 29.27 -4.58
CA LEU A 324 29.08 30.42 -3.73
C LEU A 324 28.76 29.99 -2.29
N PRO A 325 29.20 30.72 -1.24
CA PRO A 325 28.65 30.54 0.10
C PRO A 325 27.16 30.88 0.13
N CYS A 326 26.35 30.08 0.84
CA CYS A 326 24.91 30.35 1.00
C CYS A 326 24.65 31.58 1.89
N SER A 327 25.63 31.99 2.70
CA SER A 327 25.60 33.15 3.59
C SER A 327 26.07 34.45 2.94
N ALA A 328 26.34 34.49 1.62
CA ALA A 328 26.89 35.67 0.98
C ALA A 328 26.01 36.91 1.23
N LYS A 329 26.62 38.03 1.65
CA LYS A 329 25.90 39.27 2.04
C LYS A 329 24.97 39.82 0.96
N SER A 330 25.21 39.47 -0.30
CA SER A 330 24.45 39.89 -1.48
C SER A 330 23.28 38.97 -1.85
N VAL A 331 23.00 37.93 -1.05
CA VAL A 331 21.95 36.94 -1.31
C VAL A 331 20.81 37.11 -0.29
N ALA A 332 19.68 37.66 -0.73
CA ALA A 332 18.51 37.91 0.12
C ALA A 332 17.53 36.74 0.20
N ASP A 333 17.52 35.85 -0.81
CA ASP A 333 16.63 34.68 -0.88
C ASP A 333 17.23 33.56 -1.76
N VAL A 334 16.55 32.39 -1.77
CA VAL A 334 16.95 31.21 -2.56
C VAL A 334 16.99 31.49 -4.08
N ASN A 335 16.11 32.34 -4.60
CA ASN A 335 16.10 32.65 -6.04
C ASN A 335 17.33 33.47 -6.43
N GLN A 336 17.72 34.45 -5.61
CA GLN A 336 18.94 35.21 -5.80
C GLN A 336 20.18 34.31 -5.68
N LEU A 337 20.19 33.37 -4.73
CA LEU A 337 21.28 32.40 -4.58
C LEU A 337 21.48 31.59 -5.87
N LEU A 338 20.40 31.03 -6.40
CA LEU A 338 20.39 30.25 -7.64
C LEU A 338 20.77 31.09 -8.86
N PHE A 339 20.33 32.35 -8.91
CA PHE A 339 20.68 33.26 -10.00
C PHE A 339 22.19 33.57 -9.99
N ARG A 340 22.76 33.92 -8.84
CA ARG A 340 24.19 34.26 -8.71
C ARG A 340 25.11 33.09 -9.04
N VAL A 341 24.78 31.88 -8.58
CA VAL A 341 25.60 30.71 -8.91
C VAL A 341 25.53 30.37 -10.41
N ASP A 342 24.39 30.61 -11.07
CA ASP A 342 24.26 30.47 -12.53
C ASP A 342 25.10 31.52 -13.29
N GLU A 343 25.16 32.76 -12.82
CA GLU A 343 26.06 33.78 -13.40
C GLU A 343 27.54 33.34 -13.39
N LEU A 344 27.97 32.68 -12.30
CA LEU A 344 29.33 32.12 -12.20
C LEU A 344 29.56 30.99 -13.20
N VAL A 345 28.57 30.12 -13.41
CA VAL A 345 28.63 29.07 -14.46
C VAL A 345 28.77 29.69 -15.85
N VAL A 346 27.97 30.72 -16.15
CA VAL A 346 28.05 31.44 -17.42
C VAL A 346 29.42 32.09 -17.61
N SER A 347 29.98 32.69 -16.57
CA SER A 347 31.33 33.25 -16.58
C SER A 347 32.40 32.19 -16.86
N ALA A 348 32.33 31.04 -16.17
CA ALA A 348 33.21 29.89 -16.39
C ALA A 348 33.16 29.39 -17.84
N LYS A 349 31.97 29.33 -18.44
CA LYS A 349 31.80 28.93 -19.85
C LYS A 349 32.38 29.95 -20.84
N LYS A 350 32.28 31.26 -20.55
CA LYS A 350 32.85 32.32 -21.39
C LYS A 350 34.39 32.36 -21.33
N GLN A 351 34.98 31.98 -20.21
CA GLN A 351 36.42 32.08 -19.96
C GLN A 351 37.19 30.79 -20.30
N GLY A 352 36.66 29.96 -21.20
CA GLY A 352 37.36 28.77 -21.70
C GLY A 352 36.81 27.42 -21.21
N LYS A 353 35.70 27.40 -20.47
CA LYS A 353 35.02 26.19 -19.97
C LYS A 353 35.90 25.33 -19.05
N ASN A 354 35.42 24.16 -18.64
CA ASN A 354 36.18 23.19 -17.82
C ASN A 354 36.88 23.82 -16.60
N GLN A 355 36.19 24.69 -15.89
CA GLN A 355 36.71 25.42 -14.73
C GLN A 355 35.61 25.70 -13.71
N ILE A 356 36.02 25.92 -12.46
CA ILE A 356 35.15 26.37 -11.38
C ILE A 356 35.39 27.86 -11.15
N ARG A 357 34.32 28.63 -10.98
CA ARG A 357 34.37 30.05 -10.60
C ARG A 357 33.72 30.26 -9.26
N ASN A 358 34.39 31.00 -8.39
CA ASN A 358 33.85 31.54 -7.16
C ASN A 358 33.87 33.08 -7.22
N MET A 359 33.14 33.73 -6.31
CA MET A 359 33.24 35.18 -6.12
C MET A 359 34.55 35.47 -5.40
N VAL A 360 35.57 35.91 -6.13
CA VAL A 360 36.74 36.52 -5.49
C VAL A 360 36.30 37.90 -5.03
N GLU A 361 36.10 38.09 -3.73
CA GLU A 361 36.08 39.43 -3.14
C GLU A 361 37.47 40.03 -3.39
N ASN A 362 37.55 40.97 -4.34
CA ASN A 362 38.69 41.87 -4.48
C ASN A 362 38.67 42.93 -3.37
#